data_AF-A0A6M4IR30-F1
#
_entry.id   AF-A0A6M4IR30-F1
#
_cell.length_a   1.000
_cell.length_b   1.000
_cell.length_c   1.000
_cell.angle_alpha   90.00
_cell.angle_beta   90.00
_cell.angle_gamma   90.00
#
_symmetry.space_group_name_H-M   'P 1'
#
loop_
_entity.id
_entity.type
_entity.pdbx_description
1 polymer ?
#
loop_
_entity_poly.entity_id
_entity_poly.type
_entity_poly.pdbx_seq_one_letter_code
_entity_poly.pdbx_strand_id
1 'polypeptide(L)'
;MLGLAFSFLEGCRGDGAAGGRAATALPDNGVVWTISSPENRASAAAALEAMVYGAHILLTDGDDAYAGSARSALAKQPDGTWSLTLPGGARAALDRSDSALVLHLPSGATLPLVRQAGTGAAAGPRRVVAHWAGYPSFGDGSSSWQAPPELDDEAVALTWHKVARVPFDAAAVTSRNKSLQQLPAFDRPDSARVWAQQLDARLTTLPTDATFRVRVNDNVSEYDHAQQRFSVHFFEPGTYLPLQVFGEEYRVVFSNADAARFINMSKDAARPFDESLRAQGRGVLTDITFRVTGQGDPAGAVTGARVVRAELVEVHVRDRQEVELFSPALSASPTAQNNPTAFDLAAADVAGLRVGTAGDLFERSASRLYGKTERRANKGSGYAGFTSIIAVNEMGCSSIPGRGRVKSGAVCATAFLDGDDIVRSIRIERVFPFIDGEAFRKVLVQRYGPVADAAQRTGYTLAWGPVTDSTTAYLRSGPHNALTATWSEDEDMMSRSLNAAPRIRVTLQLTDATWIAAQSR
;
A
#
# COMPACT_ATOMS: atom_id res chain seq x y z
N MET A 1 72.70 -3.96 -8.93
CA MET A 1 71.67 -4.65 -9.73
C MET A 1 70.91 -5.59 -8.82
N LEU A 2 69.74 -5.17 -8.34
CA LEU A 2 68.80 -6.01 -7.60
C LEU A 2 67.41 -5.63 -8.09
N GLY A 3 66.74 -6.58 -8.75
CA GLY A 3 65.42 -6.40 -9.33
C GLY A 3 64.33 -6.54 -8.26
N LEU A 4 63.45 -5.54 -8.18
CA LEU A 4 62.20 -5.62 -7.44
C LEU A 4 61.18 -6.41 -8.28
N ALA A 5 60.73 -7.55 -7.76
CA ALA A 5 59.57 -8.28 -8.26
C ALA A 5 58.32 -7.75 -7.55
N PHE A 6 57.40 -7.14 -8.30
CA PHE A 6 56.05 -6.84 -7.85
C PHE A 6 55.21 -8.13 -7.90
N SER A 7 54.74 -8.59 -6.74
CA SER A 7 53.74 -9.65 -6.64
C SER A 7 52.36 -9.00 -6.57
N PHE A 8 51.54 -9.22 -7.61
CA PHE A 8 50.12 -8.86 -7.58
C PHE A 8 49.37 -9.88 -6.71
N LEU A 9 48.78 -9.41 -5.61
CA LEU A 9 47.77 -10.12 -4.84
C LEU A 9 46.43 -10.00 -5.58
N GLU A 10 46.10 -11.00 -6.38
CA GLU A 10 44.72 -11.29 -6.77
C GLU A 10 44.04 -11.99 -5.59
N GLY A 11 43.26 -11.23 -4.81
CA GLY A 11 42.54 -11.72 -3.64
C GLY A 11 41.14 -11.12 -3.55
N CYS A 12 40.13 -11.99 -3.64
CA CYS A 12 38.73 -11.78 -3.24
C CYS A 12 37.89 -10.81 -4.10
N ARG A 13 37.47 -11.31 -5.27
CA ARG A 13 36.21 -10.87 -5.91
C ARG A 13 35.05 -11.42 -5.08
N GLY A 14 34.53 -10.63 -4.14
CA GLY A 14 33.31 -10.96 -3.41
C GLY A 14 32.10 -10.78 -4.33
N ASP A 15 31.45 -11.88 -4.71
CA ASP A 15 30.12 -11.89 -5.31
C ASP A 15 29.09 -11.40 -4.27
N GLY A 16 29.06 -10.09 -4.04
CA GLY A 16 28.18 -9.39 -3.13
C GLY A 16 26.77 -9.15 -3.69
N ALA A 17 26.20 -10.12 -4.39
CA ALA A 17 24.80 -10.08 -4.85
C ALA A 17 23.99 -11.20 -4.19
N ALA A 18 23.86 -11.13 -2.87
CA ALA A 18 22.98 -12.00 -2.06
C ALA A 18 21.49 -11.59 -2.21
N GLY A 19 21.05 -11.40 -3.45
CA GLY A 19 19.63 -11.24 -3.79
C GLY A 19 18.99 -12.61 -4.01
N GLY A 20 17.78 -12.82 -3.49
CA GLY A 20 17.02 -14.05 -3.73
C GLY A 20 16.90 -14.31 -5.24
N ARG A 21 17.32 -15.50 -5.68
CA ARG A 21 17.25 -15.88 -7.10
C ARG A 21 15.85 -16.41 -7.39
N ALA A 22 15.34 -16.15 -8.60
CA ALA A 22 14.13 -16.82 -9.06
C ALA A 22 14.38 -18.35 -9.05
N ALA A 23 13.53 -19.09 -8.36
CA ALA A 23 13.59 -20.54 -8.34
C ALA A 23 13.22 -21.06 -9.73
N THR A 24 14.12 -21.82 -10.34
CA THR A 24 13.84 -22.52 -11.61
C THR A 24 12.94 -23.74 -11.40
N ALA A 25 12.92 -24.29 -10.18
CA ALA A 25 12.01 -25.33 -9.70
C ALA A 25 11.97 -25.33 -8.15
N LEU A 26 10.89 -25.86 -7.58
CA LEU A 26 10.82 -26.22 -6.15
C LEU A 26 11.27 -27.68 -5.97
N PRO A 27 12.00 -28.03 -4.90
CA PRO A 27 12.43 -29.40 -4.67
C PRO A 27 11.27 -30.28 -4.17
N ASP A 28 11.24 -31.53 -4.62
CA ASP A 28 10.14 -32.46 -4.35
C ASP A 28 10.09 -32.94 -2.88
N ASN A 29 11.26 -33.01 -2.24
CA ASN A 29 11.50 -33.55 -0.90
C ASN A 29 11.51 -32.51 0.23
N GLY A 30 11.30 -31.22 -0.09
CA GLY A 30 11.32 -30.15 0.93
C GLY A 30 10.15 -30.20 1.92
N VAL A 31 10.39 -29.77 3.16
CA VAL A 31 9.34 -29.63 4.19
C VAL A 31 8.55 -28.36 3.96
N VAL A 32 7.22 -28.46 3.88
CA VAL A 32 6.32 -27.32 3.74
C VAL A 32 5.85 -26.85 5.12
N TRP A 33 6.00 -25.56 5.36
CA TRP A 33 5.60 -24.85 6.56
C TRP A 33 4.56 -23.79 6.20
N THR A 34 3.48 -23.71 6.97
CA THR A 34 2.41 -22.73 6.72
C THR A 34 2.07 -21.97 7.98
N ILE A 35 1.71 -20.70 7.86
CA ILE A 35 1.26 -19.91 9.01
C ILE A 35 0.07 -20.61 9.67
N SER A 36 0.14 -20.80 10.99
CA SER A 36 -1.01 -21.24 11.79
C SER A 36 -2.18 -20.26 11.61
N SER A 37 -3.42 -20.74 11.70
CA SER A 37 -4.59 -19.85 11.65
C SER A 37 -4.42 -18.72 12.68
N PRO A 38 -4.32 -17.44 12.26
CA PRO A 38 -4.13 -16.35 13.19
C PRO A 38 -5.32 -16.24 14.14
N GLU A 39 -5.04 -16.04 15.43
CA GLU A 39 -6.04 -16.08 16.50
C GLU A 39 -6.54 -14.68 16.89
N ASN A 40 -5.75 -13.65 16.60
CA ASN A 40 -6.01 -12.26 16.97
C ASN A 40 -5.53 -11.27 15.89
N ARG A 41 -5.88 -9.98 16.05
CA ARG A 41 -5.55 -8.91 15.09
C ARG A 41 -4.05 -8.78 14.81
N ALA A 42 -3.20 -8.86 15.83
CA ALA A 42 -1.76 -8.75 15.67
C ALA A 42 -1.20 -9.91 14.84
N SER A 43 -1.58 -11.15 15.16
CA SER A 43 -1.19 -12.33 14.39
C SER A 43 -1.74 -12.32 12.97
N ALA A 44 -2.90 -11.69 12.75
CA ALA A 44 -3.51 -11.55 11.43
C ALA A 44 -2.79 -10.51 10.56
N ALA A 45 -2.39 -9.37 11.14
CA ALA A 45 -1.54 -8.38 10.47
C ALA A 45 -0.17 -8.95 10.09
N ALA A 46 0.47 -9.68 11.02
CA ALA A 46 1.71 -10.39 10.73
C ALA A 46 1.49 -11.43 9.61
N ALA A 47 0.40 -12.20 9.66
CA ALA A 47 0.10 -13.19 8.62
C ALA A 47 -0.16 -12.55 7.25
N LEU A 48 -0.72 -11.34 7.22
CA LEU A 48 -0.87 -10.55 6.00
C LEU A 48 0.49 -10.10 5.48
N GLU A 49 1.39 -9.60 6.34
CA GLU A 49 2.76 -9.25 5.95
C GLU A 49 3.50 -10.43 5.35
N ALA A 50 3.48 -11.59 6.02
CA ALA A 50 4.01 -12.82 5.47
C ALA A 50 3.35 -13.23 4.15
N MET A 51 2.04 -13.02 3.98
CA MET A 51 1.35 -13.26 2.71
C MET A 51 1.90 -12.37 1.61
N VAL A 52 1.99 -11.07 1.86
CA VAL A 52 2.41 -10.05 0.90
C VAL A 52 3.87 -10.24 0.47
N TYR A 53 4.73 -10.76 1.36
CA TYR A 53 6.09 -11.17 1.02
C TYR A 53 6.21 -12.62 0.51
N GLY A 54 5.11 -13.34 0.27
CA GLY A 54 5.16 -14.74 -0.20
C GLY A 54 5.72 -15.75 0.82
N ALA A 55 5.92 -15.34 2.07
CA ALA A 55 6.43 -16.14 3.18
C ALA A 55 5.33 -16.87 3.98
N HIS A 56 4.09 -16.77 3.54
CA HIS A 56 2.95 -17.40 4.22
C HIS A 56 2.89 -18.92 4.07
N ILE A 57 3.61 -19.43 3.07
CA ILE A 57 3.99 -20.81 2.90
C ILE A 57 5.49 -20.81 2.61
N LEU A 58 6.27 -21.50 3.43
CA LEU A 58 7.72 -21.67 3.24
C LEU A 58 8.02 -23.13 2.97
N LEU A 59 8.81 -23.40 1.94
CA LEU A 59 9.38 -24.71 1.71
C LEU A 59 10.86 -24.67 2.09
N THR A 60 11.32 -25.62 2.90
CA THR A 60 12.73 -25.74 3.29
C THR A 60 13.29 -27.09 2.84
N ASP A 61 14.45 -27.09 2.19
CA ASP A 61 15.17 -28.30 1.77
C ASP A 61 16.63 -28.20 2.20
N GLY A 62 16.92 -28.68 3.40
CA GLY A 62 18.24 -28.56 4.02
C GLY A 62 18.66 -27.10 4.22
N ASP A 63 19.53 -26.63 3.33
CA ASP A 63 20.19 -25.33 3.36
C ASP A 63 19.45 -24.25 2.57
N ASP A 64 18.37 -24.58 1.87
CA ASP A 64 17.58 -23.63 1.09
C ASP A 64 16.18 -23.42 1.67
N ALA A 65 15.68 -22.20 1.52
CA ALA A 65 14.28 -21.85 1.73
C ALA A 65 13.68 -21.22 0.48
N TYR A 66 12.40 -21.52 0.28
CA TYR A 66 11.61 -21.08 -0.86
C TYR A 66 10.37 -20.36 -0.34
N ALA A 67 10.23 -19.08 -0.70
CA ALA A 67 9.08 -18.22 -0.40
C ALA A 67 8.42 -17.82 -1.72
N GLY A 68 7.33 -18.50 -2.08
CA GLY A 68 6.77 -18.45 -3.43
C GLY A 68 7.75 -18.97 -4.49
N SER A 69 8.06 -18.15 -5.49
CA SER A 69 9.03 -18.44 -6.55
C SER A 69 10.45 -17.93 -6.24
N ALA A 70 10.71 -17.41 -5.04
CA ALA A 70 12.04 -16.96 -4.64
C ALA A 70 12.76 -18.06 -3.86
N ARG A 71 13.99 -18.39 -4.28
CA ARG A 71 14.92 -19.26 -3.55
C ARG A 71 15.95 -18.42 -2.83
N SER A 72 16.20 -18.76 -1.58
CA SER A 72 17.24 -18.15 -0.75
C SER A 72 18.00 -19.23 0.02
N ALA A 73 19.32 -19.18 -0.04
CA ALA A 73 20.17 -19.97 0.84
C ALA A 73 19.96 -19.48 2.28
N LEU A 74 19.71 -20.41 3.19
CA LEU A 74 19.61 -20.16 4.61
C LEU A 74 21.02 -20.01 5.19
N ALA A 75 21.31 -18.86 5.78
CA ALA A 75 22.58 -18.60 6.45
C ALA A 75 22.36 -18.49 7.96
N LYS A 76 22.90 -19.45 8.71
CA LYS A 76 22.86 -19.44 10.18
C LYS A 76 23.65 -18.23 10.71
N GLN A 77 22.99 -17.42 11.52
CA GLN A 77 23.52 -16.24 12.17
C GLN A 77 24.19 -16.60 13.51
N PRO A 78 25.05 -15.70 14.05
CA PRO A 78 25.71 -15.93 15.34
C PRO A 78 24.73 -16.14 16.52
N ASP A 79 23.52 -15.57 16.44
CA ASP A 79 22.47 -15.73 17.44
C ASP A 79 21.70 -17.06 17.33
N GLY A 80 22.05 -17.90 16.36
CA GLY A 80 21.43 -19.20 16.12
C GLY A 80 20.25 -19.18 15.15
N THR A 81 19.72 -18.00 14.79
CA THR A 81 18.65 -17.85 13.79
C THR A 81 19.19 -18.06 12.38
N TRP A 82 18.32 -18.24 11.39
CA TRP A 82 18.70 -18.34 9.99
C TRP A 82 18.17 -17.14 9.21
N SER A 83 19.04 -16.43 8.50
CA SER A 83 18.62 -15.32 7.66
C SER A 83 17.93 -15.83 6.39
N LEU A 84 16.80 -15.20 6.06
CA LEU A 84 16.00 -15.47 4.88
C LEU A 84 15.80 -14.17 4.10
N THR A 85 16.23 -14.15 2.83
CA THR A 85 15.87 -13.06 1.92
C THR A 85 14.52 -13.36 1.28
N LEU A 86 13.54 -12.51 1.54
CA LEU A 86 12.20 -12.56 0.98
C LEU A 86 12.15 -11.91 -0.42
N PRO A 87 11.11 -12.20 -1.22
CA PRO A 87 10.81 -11.44 -2.44
C PRO A 87 10.97 -9.92 -2.25
N GLY A 88 11.55 -9.26 -3.26
CA GLY A 88 11.92 -7.83 -3.23
C GLY A 88 12.98 -7.43 -2.20
N GLY A 89 13.77 -8.39 -1.69
CA GLY A 89 15.00 -8.11 -0.94
C GLY A 89 14.80 -7.84 0.56
N ALA A 90 13.56 -7.92 1.07
CA ALA A 90 13.31 -7.79 2.49
C ALA A 90 13.98 -8.93 3.26
N ARG A 91 14.49 -8.64 4.46
CA ARG A 91 15.16 -9.63 5.31
C ARG A 91 14.21 -10.12 6.39
N ALA A 92 14.11 -11.43 6.52
CA ALA A 92 13.47 -12.13 7.62
C ALA A 92 14.50 -13.02 8.33
N ALA A 93 14.13 -13.49 9.51
CA ALA A 93 14.88 -14.53 10.22
C ALA A 93 13.97 -15.70 10.57
N LEU A 94 14.55 -16.90 10.62
CA LEU A 94 13.89 -18.12 11.03
C LEU A 94 14.53 -18.64 12.31
N ASP A 95 13.73 -18.82 13.35
CA ASP A 95 14.10 -19.65 14.49
C ASP A 95 13.58 -21.07 14.26
N ARG A 96 14.50 -22.04 14.21
CA ARG A 96 14.22 -23.41 13.80
C ARG A 96 14.51 -24.37 14.94
N SER A 97 13.46 -25.09 15.35
CA SER A 97 13.54 -26.28 16.19
C SER A 97 13.04 -27.51 15.40
N ASP A 98 13.21 -28.71 15.97
CA ASP A 98 12.76 -29.95 15.32
C ASP A 98 11.24 -30.02 15.11
N SER A 99 10.46 -29.31 15.94
CA SER A 99 9.00 -29.36 15.95
C SER A 99 8.32 -28.03 15.58
N ALA A 100 9.04 -26.92 15.56
CA ALA A 100 8.48 -25.59 15.33
C ALA A 100 9.45 -24.72 14.52
N LEU A 101 8.88 -23.93 13.61
CA LEU A 101 9.58 -22.90 12.86
C LEU A 101 8.90 -21.56 13.15
N VAL A 102 9.65 -20.57 13.61
CA VAL A 102 9.13 -19.22 13.86
C VAL A 102 9.75 -18.26 12.86
N LEU A 103 8.90 -17.54 12.14
CA LEU A 103 9.30 -16.52 11.17
C LEU A 103 9.28 -15.14 11.84
N HIS A 104 10.42 -14.47 11.80
CA HIS A 104 10.60 -13.07 12.20
C HIS A 104 10.55 -12.20 10.94
N LEU A 105 9.53 -11.37 10.84
CA LEU A 105 9.25 -10.53 9.68
C LEU A 105 10.04 -9.22 9.71
N PRO A 106 10.16 -8.50 8.57
CA PRO A 106 10.84 -7.21 8.49
C PRO A 106 10.31 -6.16 9.47
N SER A 107 9.01 -6.18 9.79
CA SER A 107 8.41 -5.31 10.80
C SER A 107 8.84 -5.60 12.25
N GLY A 108 9.50 -6.74 12.50
CA GLY A 108 9.77 -7.29 13.82
C GLY A 108 8.67 -8.21 14.35
N ALA A 109 7.55 -8.36 13.62
CA ALA A 109 6.50 -9.30 13.99
C ALA A 109 6.99 -10.76 13.92
N THR A 110 6.41 -11.62 14.74
CA THR A 110 6.72 -13.05 14.78
C THR A 110 5.51 -13.89 14.41
N LEU A 111 5.76 -14.98 13.67
CA LEU A 111 4.73 -15.91 13.25
C LEU A 111 5.18 -17.35 13.46
N PRO A 112 4.44 -18.16 14.25
CA PRO A 112 4.64 -19.59 14.26
C PRO A 112 4.17 -20.19 12.93
N LEU A 113 5.02 -21.04 12.35
CA LEU A 113 4.73 -21.84 11.18
C LEU A 113 4.55 -23.30 11.61
N VAL A 114 3.50 -23.91 11.08
CA VAL A 114 3.15 -25.30 11.33
C VAL A 114 3.61 -26.13 10.15
N ARG A 115 4.30 -27.24 10.43
CA ARG A 115 4.65 -28.22 9.40
C ARG A 115 3.37 -28.80 8.82
N GLN A 116 3.20 -28.71 7.51
CA GLN A 116 2.15 -29.47 6.84
C GLN A 116 2.55 -30.94 6.85
N ALA A 117 1.79 -31.76 7.57
CA ALA A 117 1.83 -33.20 7.39
C ALA A 117 1.53 -33.47 5.91
N GLY A 118 2.35 -34.30 5.26
CA GLY A 118 2.15 -34.68 3.85
C GLY A 118 0.68 -34.98 3.62
N THR A 119 0.08 -34.29 2.65
CA THR A 119 -1.35 -34.10 2.43
C THR A 119 -2.18 -35.38 2.58
N GLY A 120 -2.60 -35.67 3.82
CA GLY A 120 -3.60 -36.66 4.20
C GLY A 120 -4.78 -35.94 4.85
N ALA A 121 -5.99 -36.20 4.33
CA ALA A 121 -7.19 -35.41 4.58
C ALA A 121 -7.76 -35.49 6.02
N ALA A 122 -8.26 -34.32 6.47
CA ALA A 122 -9.42 -34.03 7.34
C ALA A 122 -9.44 -34.38 8.86
N ALA A 123 -9.74 -33.35 9.68
CA ALA A 123 -10.81 -33.22 10.71
C ALA A 123 -10.55 -31.87 11.45
N GLY A 124 -11.46 -30.92 11.70
CA GLY A 124 -12.79 -30.94 12.33
C GLY A 124 -12.72 -30.02 13.58
N PRO A 125 -13.46 -28.89 13.69
CA PRO A 125 -13.12 -27.82 14.64
C PRO A 125 -13.82 -27.93 16.01
N ARG A 126 -13.15 -27.43 17.07
CA ARG A 126 -13.75 -27.13 18.39
C ARG A 126 -14.04 -25.63 18.54
N ARG A 127 -15.08 -25.32 19.34
CA ARG A 127 -15.75 -24.01 19.46
C ARG A 127 -15.38 -23.33 20.78
N VAL A 128 -15.13 -22.01 20.76
CA VAL A 128 -15.07 -21.14 21.95
C VAL A 128 -15.78 -19.81 21.62
N VAL A 129 -16.50 -19.25 22.59
CA VAL A 129 -17.35 -18.04 22.47
C VAL A 129 -16.84 -16.97 23.44
N ALA A 130 -16.82 -15.70 23.02
CA ALA A 130 -16.68 -14.54 23.89
C ALA A 130 -17.53 -13.36 23.35
N HIS A 131 -18.01 -12.50 24.27
CA HIS A 131 -19.02 -11.44 24.05
C HIS A 131 -18.47 -10.01 24.32
N TRP A 132 -19.22 -9.00 23.81
CA TRP A 132 -19.33 -7.56 24.18
C TRP A 132 -18.28 -6.60 23.57
N ALA A 133 -18.47 -5.29 23.33
CA ALA A 133 -19.59 -4.31 23.29
C ALA A 133 -19.08 -3.06 22.49
N GLY A 134 -19.96 -2.22 21.92
CA GLY A 134 -19.59 -1.09 21.04
C GLY A 134 -19.97 0.31 21.56
N TYR A 135 -19.42 1.36 20.94
CA TYR A 135 -19.83 2.77 21.10
C TYR A 135 -19.68 3.61 19.79
N PRO A 136 -20.44 4.72 19.62
CA PRO A 136 -20.60 5.49 18.37
C PRO A 136 -19.91 6.88 18.37
N SER A 137 -19.86 7.52 17.18
CA SER A 137 -19.24 8.83 16.89
C SER A 137 -20.24 10.00 16.79
N PHE A 138 -19.77 11.22 17.09
CA PHE A 138 -20.31 12.54 16.69
C PHE A 138 -19.10 13.46 16.39
N GLY A 139 -19.09 14.50 15.57
CA GLY A 139 -20.09 15.26 14.81
C GLY A 139 -19.38 16.53 14.28
N ASP A 140 -19.83 17.05 13.13
CA ASP A 140 -19.19 18.07 12.29
C ASP A 140 -19.51 19.52 12.72
N GLY A 141 -18.63 20.49 12.41
CA GLY A 141 -18.87 21.91 12.74
C GLY A 141 -17.86 22.90 12.14
N SER A 142 -18.29 23.66 11.13
CA SER A 142 -17.51 24.71 10.44
C SER A 142 -17.83 26.13 10.94
N SER A 143 -16.83 27.02 10.99
CA SER A 143 -17.03 28.48 10.96
C SER A 143 -15.84 29.21 10.31
N SER A 144 -16.13 30.15 9.41
CA SER A 144 -15.18 30.89 8.55
C SER A 144 -14.54 32.11 9.23
N TRP A 145 -13.25 32.37 8.93
CA TRP A 145 -12.48 33.58 9.25
C TRP A 145 -11.61 33.99 8.05
N GLN A 146 -11.25 35.28 7.95
CA GLN A 146 -10.53 35.89 6.81
C GLN A 146 -9.04 35.51 6.78
N ALA A 147 -8.56 35.23 5.55
CA ALA A 147 -7.37 34.45 5.26
C ALA A 147 -6.04 35.27 5.23
N PRO A 148 -4.89 34.61 5.49
CA PRO A 148 -3.58 35.02 4.96
C PRO A 148 -3.63 35.13 3.41
N PRO A 149 -2.56 35.57 2.69
CA PRO A 149 -2.60 35.59 1.23
C PRO A 149 -3.17 34.28 0.71
N GLU A 150 -4.24 34.39 -0.08
CA GLU A 150 -5.00 33.24 -0.56
C GLU A 150 -4.02 32.23 -1.15
N LEU A 151 -4.03 31.01 -0.61
CA LEU A 151 -3.28 29.90 -1.18
C LEU A 151 -3.67 29.82 -2.66
N ASP A 152 -2.70 29.96 -3.55
CA ASP A 152 -2.95 29.79 -4.99
C ASP A 152 -3.05 28.28 -5.27
N ASP A 153 -4.24 27.71 -5.04
CA ASP A 153 -4.56 26.30 -5.26
C ASP A 153 -4.17 25.84 -6.68
N GLU A 154 -4.31 26.72 -7.67
CA GLU A 154 -3.91 26.47 -9.05
C GLU A 154 -2.39 26.32 -9.15
N ALA A 155 -1.62 27.22 -8.55
CA ALA A 155 -0.17 27.10 -8.54
C ALA A 155 0.32 25.83 -7.81
N VAL A 156 -0.34 25.41 -6.72
CA VAL A 156 -0.02 24.16 -6.03
C VAL A 156 -0.26 22.96 -6.95
N ALA A 157 -1.44 22.88 -7.58
CA ALA A 157 -1.80 21.78 -8.47
C ALA A 157 -0.91 21.71 -9.72
N LEU A 158 -0.60 22.85 -10.34
CA LEU A 158 0.31 22.90 -11.49
C LEU A 158 1.75 22.51 -11.09
N THR A 159 2.22 22.98 -9.92
CA THR A 159 3.54 22.57 -9.40
C THR A 159 3.57 21.07 -9.14
N TRP A 160 2.49 20.48 -8.62
CA TRP A 160 2.38 19.04 -8.48
C TRP A 160 2.48 18.29 -9.81
N HIS A 161 1.73 18.70 -10.85
CA HIS A 161 1.83 18.08 -12.18
C HIS A 161 3.27 18.13 -12.72
N LYS A 162 3.95 19.26 -12.52
CA LYS A 162 5.35 19.45 -12.94
C LYS A 162 6.32 18.55 -12.17
N VAL A 163 6.26 18.55 -10.83
CA VAL A 163 7.18 17.81 -9.96
C VAL A 163 6.94 16.30 -10.04
N ALA A 164 5.67 15.87 -10.06
CA ALA A 164 5.29 14.46 -10.15
C ALA A 164 5.41 13.88 -11.57
N ARG A 165 5.66 14.72 -12.59
CA ARG A 165 5.68 14.36 -14.01
C ARG A 165 4.37 13.69 -14.47
N VAL A 166 3.25 14.10 -13.88
CA VAL A 166 1.92 13.65 -14.27
C VAL A 166 1.41 14.57 -15.37
N PRO A 167 1.05 14.05 -16.56
CA PRO A 167 0.54 14.87 -17.65
C PRO A 167 -0.62 15.76 -17.20
N PHE A 168 -0.56 17.05 -17.53
CA PHE A 168 -1.64 17.99 -17.29
C PHE A 168 -2.48 18.14 -18.55
N ASP A 169 -3.76 17.79 -18.48
CA ASP A 169 -4.69 17.93 -19.60
C ASP A 169 -5.38 19.30 -19.54
N ALA A 170 -4.69 20.33 -20.03
CA ALA A 170 -5.20 21.69 -20.06
C ALA A 170 -6.53 21.78 -20.83
N ALA A 171 -6.71 20.99 -21.89
CA ALA A 171 -7.94 20.98 -22.70
C ALA A 171 -9.13 20.43 -21.89
N ALA A 172 -8.96 19.29 -21.20
CA ALA A 172 -10.01 18.73 -20.35
C ALA A 172 -10.36 19.69 -19.19
N VAL A 173 -9.36 20.29 -18.54
CA VAL A 173 -9.59 21.29 -17.49
C VAL A 173 -10.38 22.50 -18.03
N THR A 174 -9.96 23.03 -19.17
CA THR A 174 -10.63 24.13 -19.86
C THR A 174 -12.08 23.80 -20.19
N SER A 175 -12.36 22.57 -20.66
CA SER A 175 -13.72 22.13 -20.99
C SER A 175 -14.67 22.07 -19.78
N ARG A 176 -14.13 21.90 -18.57
CA ARG A 176 -14.89 21.87 -17.30
C ARG A 176 -15.02 23.24 -16.62
N ASN A 177 -14.33 24.27 -17.13
CA ASN A 177 -14.35 25.60 -16.52
C ASN A 177 -15.74 26.23 -16.66
N LYS A 178 -16.43 26.44 -15.53
CA LYS A 178 -17.80 26.97 -15.50
C LYS A 178 -17.91 28.37 -16.13
N SER A 179 -16.93 29.23 -15.92
CA SER A 179 -16.91 30.58 -16.50
C SER A 179 -16.84 30.53 -18.03
N LEU A 180 -16.02 29.64 -18.59
CA LEU A 180 -15.96 29.43 -20.04
C LEU A 180 -17.24 28.79 -20.58
N GLN A 181 -17.85 27.86 -19.84
CA GLN A 181 -19.12 27.25 -20.22
C GLN A 181 -20.27 28.26 -20.29
N GLN A 182 -20.24 29.31 -19.47
CA GLN A 182 -21.23 30.39 -19.47
C GLN A 182 -21.07 31.38 -20.63
N LEU A 183 -19.94 31.39 -21.33
CA LEU A 183 -19.76 32.24 -22.50
C LEU A 183 -20.65 31.80 -23.67
N PRO A 184 -21.04 32.73 -24.55
CA PRO A 184 -21.71 32.40 -25.81
C PRO A 184 -20.91 31.39 -26.63
N ALA A 185 -21.62 30.56 -27.42
CA ALA A 185 -20.98 29.57 -28.27
C ALA A 185 -19.99 30.17 -29.29
N PHE A 186 -20.17 31.45 -29.64
CA PHE A 186 -19.27 32.20 -30.52
C PHE A 186 -17.91 32.48 -29.86
N ASP A 187 -17.88 32.99 -28.62
CA ASP A 187 -16.65 33.40 -27.92
C ASP A 187 -15.94 32.25 -27.20
N ARG A 188 -16.67 31.18 -26.89
CA ARG A 188 -16.18 30.06 -26.07
C ARG A 188 -14.94 29.38 -26.66
N PRO A 189 -14.85 29.04 -27.96
CA PRO A 189 -13.67 28.35 -28.50
C PRO A 189 -12.38 29.16 -28.39
N ASP A 190 -12.44 30.46 -28.69
CA ASP A 190 -11.27 31.34 -28.61
C ASP A 190 -10.84 31.58 -27.16
N SER A 191 -11.81 31.83 -26.27
CA SER A 191 -11.54 31.99 -24.84
C SER A 191 -10.97 30.72 -24.21
N ALA A 192 -11.47 29.55 -24.61
CA ALA A 192 -10.95 28.26 -24.19
C ALA A 192 -9.51 28.04 -24.65
N ARG A 193 -9.20 28.38 -25.91
CA ARG A 193 -7.83 28.28 -26.44
C ARG A 193 -6.85 29.18 -25.68
N VAL A 194 -7.22 30.44 -25.44
CA VAL A 194 -6.38 31.38 -24.68
C VAL A 194 -6.17 30.90 -23.25
N TRP A 195 -7.23 30.42 -22.59
CA TRP A 195 -7.15 29.87 -21.24
C TRP A 195 -6.23 28.64 -21.15
N ALA A 196 -6.35 27.70 -22.08
CA ALA A 196 -5.46 26.53 -22.13
C ALA A 196 -3.99 26.94 -22.33
N GLN A 197 -3.72 27.88 -23.23
CA GLN A 197 -2.37 28.43 -23.43
C GLN A 197 -1.82 29.12 -22.19
N GLN A 198 -2.66 29.83 -21.43
CA GLN A 198 -2.28 30.45 -20.17
C GLN A 198 -1.92 29.40 -19.11
N LEU A 199 -2.70 28.32 -18.99
CA LEU A 199 -2.39 27.22 -18.07
C LEU A 199 -1.07 26.53 -18.42
N ASP A 200 -0.83 26.25 -19.70
CA ASP A 200 0.42 25.65 -20.16
C ASP A 200 1.62 26.59 -19.91
N ALA A 201 1.46 27.90 -20.16
CA ALA A 201 2.47 28.89 -19.86
C ALA A 201 2.76 28.98 -18.35
N ARG A 202 1.73 28.92 -17.49
CA ARG A 202 1.92 28.88 -16.03
C ARG A 202 2.64 27.61 -15.60
N LEU A 203 2.22 26.44 -16.09
CA LEU A 203 2.85 25.16 -15.78
C LEU A 203 4.34 25.16 -16.14
N THR A 204 4.71 25.71 -17.30
CA THR A 204 6.11 25.79 -17.72
C THR A 204 6.93 26.77 -16.89
N THR A 205 6.37 27.91 -16.50
CA THR A 205 7.08 28.98 -15.77
C THR A 205 7.17 28.78 -14.26
N LEU A 206 6.28 27.99 -13.65
CA LEU A 206 6.28 27.75 -12.20
C LEU A 206 7.59 27.07 -11.73
N PRO A 207 8.28 27.60 -10.70
CA PRO A 207 9.47 26.97 -10.17
C PRO A 207 9.11 25.64 -9.47
N THR A 208 9.95 24.61 -9.62
CA THR A 208 9.72 23.29 -9.00
C THR A 208 9.95 23.30 -7.49
N ASP A 209 10.62 24.32 -6.97
CA ASP A 209 10.91 24.56 -5.56
C ASP A 209 10.06 25.70 -4.97
N ALA A 210 8.94 26.04 -5.62
CA ALA A 210 7.97 26.99 -5.10
C ALA A 210 7.54 26.64 -3.67
N THR A 211 7.46 27.66 -2.81
CA THR A 211 6.91 27.55 -1.47
C THR A 211 5.54 28.19 -1.42
N PHE A 212 4.64 27.57 -0.67
CA PHE A 212 3.25 27.94 -0.51
C PHE A 212 2.96 28.17 0.95
N ARG A 213 2.04 29.09 1.25
CA ARG A 213 1.64 29.42 2.62
C ARG A 213 0.15 29.22 2.77
N VAL A 214 -0.25 28.62 3.89
CA VAL A 214 -1.65 28.40 4.25
C VAL A 214 -1.80 28.53 5.76
N ARG A 215 -2.95 29.04 6.19
CA ARG A 215 -3.35 29.01 7.61
C ARG A 215 -4.55 28.10 7.74
N VAL A 216 -4.46 27.13 8.64
CA VAL A 216 -5.54 26.20 8.95
C VAL A 216 -6.02 26.41 10.38
N ASN A 217 -7.31 26.24 10.61
CA ASN A 217 -7.89 26.18 11.94
C ASN A 217 -7.90 24.71 12.36
N ASP A 218 -7.31 24.40 13.51
CA ASP A 218 -7.13 23.04 14.01
C ASP A 218 -7.37 22.99 15.52
N ASN A 219 -7.29 21.79 16.12
CA ASN A 219 -7.38 21.60 17.55
C ASN A 219 -6.14 20.89 18.11
N VAL A 220 -5.77 21.26 19.33
CA VAL A 220 -4.77 20.55 20.12
C VAL A 220 -5.48 19.57 21.06
N SER A 221 -4.96 18.34 21.14
CA SER A 221 -5.52 17.27 21.99
C SER A 221 -5.51 17.62 23.48
N GLU A 222 -6.06 16.73 24.30
CA GLU A 222 -5.74 16.72 25.73
C GLU A 222 -4.29 16.26 25.97
N TYR A 223 -3.74 16.59 27.14
CA TYR A 223 -2.39 16.19 27.51
C TYR A 223 -2.28 14.67 27.71
N ASP A 224 -1.40 14.01 26.95
CA ASP A 224 -1.05 12.62 27.18
C ASP A 224 -0.06 12.54 28.35
N HIS A 225 -0.52 12.08 29.50
CA HIS A 225 0.30 11.92 30.70
C HIS A 225 1.39 10.85 30.58
N ALA A 226 1.19 9.83 29.74
CA ALA A 226 2.16 8.74 29.56
C ALA A 226 3.31 9.18 28.65
N GLN A 227 3.00 9.97 27.62
CA GLN A 227 3.96 10.42 26.62
C GLN A 227 4.45 11.86 26.82
N GLN A 228 3.88 12.56 27.82
CA GLN A 228 4.20 13.95 28.19
C GLN A 228 4.12 14.93 27.03
N ARG A 229 3.02 14.88 26.28
CA ARG A 229 2.84 15.67 25.05
C ARG A 229 1.37 15.98 24.74
N PHE A 230 1.16 16.99 23.93
CA PHE A 230 -0.10 17.23 23.22
C PHE A 230 0.07 16.83 21.74
N SER A 231 -1.00 16.41 21.06
CA SER A 231 -1.00 16.25 19.60
C SER A 231 -1.72 17.40 18.91
N VAL A 232 -1.23 17.76 17.72
CA VAL A 232 -1.87 18.70 16.79
C VAL A 232 -2.58 17.86 15.73
N HIS A 233 -3.91 17.89 15.70
CA HIS A 233 -4.72 16.91 14.97
C HIS A 233 -4.49 16.96 13.45
N PHE A 234 -4.22 18.15 12.91
CA PHE A 234 -3.96 18.35 11.49
C PHE A 234 -2.72 17.59 10.96
N PHE A 235 -1.74 17.30 11.82
CA PHE A 235 -0.53 16.56 11.46
C PHE A 235 -0.62 15.07 11.80
N GLU A 236 -1.80 14.57 12.19
CA GLU A 236 -2.01 13.14 12.41
C GLU A 236 -2.06 12.35 11.09
N PRO A 237 -1.62 11.08 11.08
CA PRO A 237 -1.70 10.25 9.88
C PRO A 237 -3.13 10.15 9.35
N GLY A 238 -3.30 10.38 8.05
CA GLY A 238 -4.60 10.35 7.37
C GLY A 238 -5.26 11.72 7.21
N THR A 239 -4.74 12.76 7.87
CA THR A 239 -5.18 14.14 7.66
C THR A 239 -4.49 14.75 6.44
N TYR A 240 -5.19 15.61 5.71
CA TYR A 240 -4.67 16.31 4.54
C TYR A 240 -5.31 17.69 4.39
N LEU A 241 -4.65 18.57 3.64
CA LEU A 241 -5.20 19.85 3.20
C LEU A 241 -5.93 19.65 1.85
N PRO A 242 -7.25 19.79 1.79
CA PRO A 242 -8.01 19.69 0.54
C PRO A 242 -7.92 20.99 -0.26
N LEU A 243 -7.59 20.88 -1.55
CA LEU A 243 -7.62 21.98 -2.52
C LEU A 243 -8.65 21.66 -3.60
N GLN A 244 -9.58 22.57 -3.87
CA GLN A 244 -10.64 22.37 -4.86
C GLN A 244 -10.34 23.20 -6.11
N VAL A 245 -9.66 22.59 -7.07
CA VAL A 245 -9.18 23.29 -8.28
C VAL A 245 -9.42 22.45 -9.52
N PHE A 246 -9.71 23.12 -10.64
CA PHE A 246 -10.02 22.45 -11.92
C PHE A 246 -11.23 21.49 -11.90
N GLY A 247 -12.13 21.71 -10.94
CA GLY A 247 -13.30 20.84 -10.70
C GLY A 247 -12.96 19.52 -10.03
N GLU A 248 -11.81 19.45 -9.37
CA GLU A 248 -11.26 18.22 -8.80
C GLU A 248 -10.65 18.52 -7.41
N GLU A 249 -10.64 17.52 -6.54
CA GLU A 249 -9.98 17.62 -5.23
C GLU A 249 -8.52 17.15 -5.33
N TYR A 250 -7.60 18.02 -4.92
CA TYR A 250 -6.19 17.70 -4.68
C TYR A 250 -5.97 17.60 -3.18
N ARG A 251 -5.26 16.57 -2.72
CA ARG A 251 -5.08 16.26 -1.30
C ARG A 251 -3.62 16.45 -0.92
N VAL A 252 -3.28 17.55 -0.26
CA VAL A 252 -1.90 17.84 0.15
C VAL A 252 -1.58 17.13 1.46
N VAL A 253 -0.54 16.31 1.43
CA VAL A 253 -0.01 15.57 2.58
C VAL A 253 1.45 15.91 2.84
N PHE A 254 1.84 15.98 4.10
CA PHE A 254 3.17 16.41 4.49
C PHE A 254 4.06 15.23 4.90
N SER A 255 5.16 15.03 4.17
CA SER A 255 6.10 13.92 4.37
C SER A 255 6.84 13.96 5.72
N ASN A 256 7.06 15.15 6.28
CA ASN A 256 7.68 15.40 7.58
C ASN A 256 6.67 15.89 8.65
N ALA A 257 5.39 15.55 8.51
CA ALA A 257 4.35 15.96 9.46
C ALA A 257 4.65 15.57 10.93
N ASP A 258 5.34 14.44 11.14
CA ASP A 258 5.61 13.91 12.49
C ASP A 258 6.39 14.89 13.37
N ALA A 259 7.27 15.71 12.77
CA ALA A 259 8.02 16.74 13.49
C ALA A 259 7.12 17.87 14.04
N ALA A 260 5.98 18.11 13.41
CA ALA A 260 4.99 19.11 13.83
C ALA A 260 3.82 18.51 14.62
N ARG A 261 3.74 17.18 14.71
CA ARG A 261 2.60 16.46 15.28
C ARG A 261 2.47 16.61 16.78
N PHE A 262 3.57 16.81 17.51
CA PHE A 262 3.57 16.77 18.97
C PHE A 262 4.18 18.01 19.59
N ILE A 263 3.49 18.56 20.59
CA ILE A 263 4.01 19.60 21.48
C ILE A 263 4.49 18.90 22.75
N ASN A 264 5.79 18.64 22.82
CA ASN A 264 6.40 17.99 23.99
C ASN A 264 6.53 18.99 25.14
N MET A 265 6.00 18.64 26.31
CA MET A 265 5.97 19.55 27.45
C MET A 265 5.94 18.79 28.78
N SER A 266 6.70 19.24 29.78
CA SER A 266 6.66 18.65 31.12
C SER A 266 5.28 18.86 31.77
N LYS A 267 4.90 17.98 32.71
CA LYS A 267 3.59 18.03 33.38
C LYS A 267 3.31 19.38 34.05
N ASP A 268 4.33 20.01 34.62
CA ASP A 268 4.18 21.28 35.33
C ASP A 268 3.93 22.45 34.37
N ALA A 269 4.57 22.45 33.19
CA ALA A 269 4.31 23.43 32.14
C ALA A 269 3.00 23.14 31.37
N ALA A 270 2.64 21.86 31.23
CA ALA A 270 1.44 21.43 30.53
C ALA A 270 0.15 21.89 31.20
N ARG A 271 0.13 22.04 32.54
CA ARG A 271 -1.07 22.47 33.27
C ARG A 271 -1.55 23.88 32.89
N PRO A 272 -0.73 24.95 33.03
CA PRO A 272 -1.17 26.29 32.63
C PRO A 272 -1.44 26.39 31.12
N PHE A 273 -0.72 25.60 30.31
CA PHE A 273 -0.98 25.52 28.87
C PHE A 273 -2.34 24.90 28.53
N ASP A 274 -2.70 23.77 29.16
CA ASP A 274 -4.00 23.10 28.97
C ASP A 274 -5.16 23.95 29.48
N GLU A 275 -4.99 24.65 30.61
CA GLU A 275 -5.99 25.59 31.14
C GLU A 275 -6.26 26.73 30.15
N SER A 276 -5.22 27.30 29.55
CA SER A 276 -5.35 28.33 28.51
C SER A 276 -6.06 27.79 27.27
N LEU A 277 -5.64 26.63 26.75
CA LEU A 277 -6.28 26.00 25.60
C LEU A 277 -7.76 25.72 25.85
N ARG A 278 -8.11 25.17 27.02
CA ARG A 278 -9.51 24.89 27.38
C ARG A 278 -10.37 26.14 27.42
N ALA A 279 -9.84 27.26 27.93
CA ALA A 279 -10.56 28.54 27.94
C ALA A 279 -10.89 29.03 26.52
N GLN A 280 -10.10 28.63 25.52
CA GLN A 280 -10.29 28.96 24.11
C GLN A 280 -11.01 27.86 23.30
N GLY A 281 -11.44 26.78 23.94
CA GLY A 281 -12.07 25.63 23.28
C GLY A 281 -11.09 24.74 22.51
N ARG A 282 -9.79 24.76 22.88
CA ARG A 282 -8.66 24.01 22.29
C ARG A 282 -8.36 24.28 20.82
N GLY A 283 -9.05 25.25 20.21
CA GLY A 283 -8.81 25.66 18.83
C GLY A 283 -7.54 26.49 18.69
N VAL A 284 -6.77 26.21 17.65
CA VAL A 284 -5.52 26.88 17.31
C VAL A 284 -5.51 27.28 15.83
N LEU A 285 -4.71 28.29 15.50
CA LEU A 285 -4.38 28.69 14.14
C LEU A 285 -2.99 28.17 13.79
N THR A 286 -2.89 27.35 12.75
CA THR A 286 -1.61 26.81 12.31
C THR A 286 -1.22 27.45 10.99
N ASP A 287 -0.19 28.30 11.02
CA ASP A 287 0.47 28.86 9.85
C ASP A 287 1.48 27.85 9.31
N ILE A 288 1.34 27.47 8.04
CA ILE A 288 2.14 26.45 7.38
C ILE A 288 2.77 27.05 6.13
N THR A 289 4.10 27.02 6.05
CA THR A 289 4.84 27.15 4.79
C THR A 289 5.26 25.76 4.33
N PHE A 290 4.97 25.40 3.08
CA PHE A 290 5.32 24.09 2.53
C PHE A 290 5.83 24.18 1.09
N ARG A 291 6.50 23.12 0.64
CA ARG A 291 6.90 22.94 -0.76
C ARG A 291 6.31 21.64 -1.30
N VAL A 292 5.95 21.61 -2.58
CA VAL A 292 5.51 20.36 -3.25
C VAL A 292 6.73 19.52 -3.63
N THR A 293 6.74 18.24 -3.27
CA THR A 293 7.88 17.34 -3.47
C THR A 293 7.57 16.11 -4.31
N GLY A 294 6.29 15.83 -4.62
CA GLY A 294 5.92 14.73 -5.52
C GLY A 294 4.47 14.30 -5.39
N GLN A 295 4.22 13.01 -5.65
CA GLN A 295 2.89 12.39 -5.60
C GLN A 295 2.79 11.31 -4.52
N GLY A 296 1.57 11.10 -4.04
CA GLY A 296 1.21 10.04 -3.10
C GLY A 296 1.66 10.31 -1.67
N ASP A 297 0.89 9.81 -0.71
CA ASP A 297 1.25 9.86 0.71
C ASP A 297 2.36 8.84 1.01
N PRO A 298 3.53 9.26 1.54
CA PRO A 298 4.58 8.36 1.98
C PRO A 298 4.11 7.38 3.06
N ALA A 299 3.24 7.85 3.97
CA ALA A 299 2.64 7.00 4.99
C ALA A 299 1.52 6.14 4.40
N GLY A 300 1.01 6.52 3.22
CA GLY A 300 -0.06 5.89 2.45
C GLY A 300 -1.45 6.02 3.06
N ALA A 301 -1.64 6.84 4.10
CA ALA A 301 -2.89 7.00 4.82
C ALA A 301 -3.93 7.77 3.99
N VAL A 302 -3.45 8.72 3.18
CA VAL A 302 -4.26 9.45 2.20
C VAL A 302 -3.98 8.90 0.81
N THR A 303 -5.06 8.59 0.10
CA THR A 303 -5.01 7.87 -1.17
C THR A 303 -5.79 8.59 -2.27
N GLY A 304 -5.51 8.24 -3.52
CA GLY A 304 -6.19 8.74 -4.72
C GLY A 304 -5.23 9.33 -5.75
N ALA A 305 -5.70 9.49 -6.98
CA ALA A 305 -4.88 9.94 -8.12
C ALA A 305 -4.28 11.36 -7.98
N ARG A 306 -4.79 12.18 -7.06
CA ARG A 306 -4.38 13.59 -6.87
C ARG A 306 -3.88 13.87 -5.45
N VAL A 307 -3.18 12.91 -4.86
CA VAL A 307 -2.47 13.11 -3.60
C VAL A 307 -1.15 13.83 -3.87
N VAL A 308 -1.06 15.07 -3.37
CA VAL A 308 0.09 15.95 -3.49
C VAL A 308 1.01 15.71 -2.31
N ARG A 309 2.19 15.16 -2.56
CA ARG A 309 3.23 15.06 -1.53
C ARG A 309 3.89 16.42 -1.37
N ALA A 310 3.91 16.91 -0.14
CA ALA A 310 4.56 18.14 0.25
C ALA A 310 5.54 17.90 1.41
N GLU A 311 6.35 18.90 1.67
CA GLU A 311 7.26 18.99 2.81
C GLU A 311 7.00 20.31 3.53
N LEU A 312 6.84 20.24 4.84
CA LEU A 312 6.76 21.42 5.72
C LEU A 312 8.13 22.11 5.71
N VAL A 313 8.11 23.39 5.41
CA VAL A 313 9.27 24.30 5.46
C VAL A 313 9.25 25.09 6.76
N GLU A 314 8.07 25.52 7.20
CA GLU A 314 7.87 26.32 8.41
C GLU A 314 6.47 26.02 8.98
N VAL A 315 6.36 25.92 10.31
CA VAL A 315 5.08 25.76 11.01
C VAL A 315 5.07 26.65 12.24
N HIS A 316 4.00 27.41 12.42
CA HIS A 316 3.70 28.14 13.65
C HIS A 316 2.29 27.80 14.10
N VAL A 317 2.17 27.17 15.26
CA VAL A 317 0.89 26.95 15.94
C VAL A 317 0.66 28.13 16.88
N ARG A 318 -0.43 28.83 16.69
CA ARG A 318 -0.84 30.01 17.44
C ARG A 318 -2.20 29.81 18.08
N ASP A 319 -2.47 30.50 19.16
CA ASP A 319 -3.78 30.54 19.76
C ASP A 319 -4.75 31.43 18.95
N ARG A 320 -6.00 31.58 19.41
CA ARG A 320 -6.99 32.42 18.69
C ARG A 320 -6.72 33.92 18.81
N GLN A 321 -5.81 34.32 19.68
CA GLN A 321 -5.31 35.68 19.85
C GLN A 321 -4.01 35.91 19.07
N GLU A 322 -3.61 34.95 18.21
CA GLU A 322 -2.39 34.94 17.42
C GLU A 322 -1.09 34.90 18.24
N VAL A 323 -1.16 34.50 19.51
CA VAL A 323 0.04 34.26 20.33
C VAL A 323 0.65 32.93 19.93
N GLU A 324 1.96 32.93 19.63
CA GLU A 324 2.68 31.70 19.29
C GLU A 324 2.72 30.73 20.47
N LEU A 325 2.19 29.53 20.24
CA LEU A 325 2.16 28.43 21.20
C LEU A 325 3.29 27.43 20.95
N PHE A 326 3.60 27.16 19.68
CA PHE A 326 4.57 26.15 19.28
C PHE A 326 5.11 26.40 17.87
N SER A 327 6.43 26.28 17.71
CA SER A 327 7.09 26.26 16.39
C SER A 327 8.10 25.12 16.38
N PRO A 328 7.80 23.99 15.70
CA PRO A 328 8.67 22.83 15.69
C PRO A 328 9.94 23.12 14.89
N ALA A 329 11.08 22.58 15.36
CA ALA A 329 12.27 22.49 14.53
C ALA A 329 12.05 21.41 13.46
N LEU A 330 11.73 21.85 12.25
CA LEU A 330 11.53 20.95 11.12
C LEU A 330 12.88 20.47 10.61
N SER A 331 13.09 19.16 10.62
CA SER A 331 14.15 18.57 9.81
C SER A 331 13.61 18.40 8.40
N ALA A 332 14.44 18.74 7.41
CA ALA A 332 14.13 18.32 6.04
C ALA A 332 13.90 16.81 6.07
N SER A 333 12.81 16.35 5.45
CA SER A 333 12.68 14.93 5.16
C SER A 333 13.97 14.56 4.45
N PRO A 334 14.70 13.48 4.83
CA PRO A 334 15.80 13.03 4.00
C PRO A 334 15.24 12.99 2.59
N THR A 335 15.87 13.75 1.68
CA THR A 335 15.61 13.68 0.26
C THR A 335 16.06 12.29 -0.12
N ALA A 336 15.23 11.31 0.23
CA ALA A 336 15.27 10.06 -0.42
C ALA A 336 15.03 10.47 -1.86
N GLN A 337 16.09 10.40 -2.66
CA GLN A 337 15.98 10.13 -4.10
C GLN A 337 15.24 8.80 -4.34
N ASN A 338 14.31 8.41 -3.47
CA ASN A 338 13.10 7.75 -3.84
C ASN A 338 12.31 8.75 -4.71
N ASN A 339 12.77 8.95 -5.95
CA ASN A 339 11.84 8.70 -7.04
C ASN A 339 11.14 7.41 -6.61
N PRO A 340 9.87 7.44 -6.17
CA PRO A 340 9.20 6.22 -5.73
C PRO A 340 9.48 5.23 -6.83
N THR A 341 10.25 4.18 -6.52
CA THR A 341 10.86 3.34 -7.55
C THR A 341 9.70 2.96 -8.43
N ALA A 342 9.70 3.46 -9.67
CA ALA A 342 8.52 3.36 -10.51
C ALA A 342 8.12 1.89 -10.49
N PHE A 343 6.84 1.61 -10.20
CA PHE A 343 6.38 0.25 -9.99
C PHE A 343 6.94 -0.65 -11.09
N ASP A 344 7.85 -1.55 -10.70
CA ASP A 344 8.54 -2.42 -11.63
C ASP A 344 7.77 -3.74 -11.71
N LEU A 345 6.98 -3.86 -12.78
CA LEU A 345 6.18 -5.05 -13.07
C LEU A 345 7.05 -6.31 -13.13
N ALA A 346 8.30 -6.23 -13.58
CA ALA A 346 9.20 -7.38 -13.69
C ALA A 346 9.71 -7.87 -12.32
N ALA A 347 9.84 -6.95 -11.36
CA ALA A 347 10.22 -7.27 -9.98
C ALA A 347 9.01 -7.59 -9.07
N ALA A 348 7.81 -7.14 -9.45
CA ALA A 348 6.59 -7.33 -8.69
C ALA A 348 6.16 -8.80 -8.61
N ASP A 349 5.62 -9.18 -7.45
CA ASP A 349 5.01 -10.47 -7.21
C ASP A 349 3.77 -10.31 -6.32
N VAL A 350 2.85 -11.27 -6.42
CA VAL A 350 1.72 -11.41 -5.48
C VAL A 350 1.86 -12.72 -4.74
N ALA A 351 2.04 -12.60 -3.43
CA ALA A 351 2.32 -13.73 -2.56
C ALA A 351 3.45 -14.65 -3.06
N GLY A 352 4.50 -14.05 -3.62
CA GLY A 352 5.66 -14.73 -4.15
C GLY A 352 5.47 -15.34 -5.55
N LEU A 353 4.34 -15.12 -6.24
CA LEU A 353 4.11 -15.56 -7.62
C LEU A 353 4.19 -14.38 -8.60
N ARG A 354 4.71 -14.63 -9.80
CA ARG A 354 4.99 -13.58 -10.81
C ARG A 354 4.31 -13.86 -12.15
N VAL A 355 3.84 -12.79 -12.79
CA VAL A 355 3.48 -12.80 -14.22
C VAL A 355 4.73 -12.97 -15.09
N GLY A 356 4.54 -13.38 -16.35
CA GLY A 356 5.64 -13.74 -17.26
C GLY A 356 6.23 -15.14 -17.03
N THR A 357 5.75 -15.88 -16.01
CA THR A 357 6.18 -17.25 -15.73
C THR A 357 5.50 -18.25 -16.66
N ALA A 358 6.21 -19.30 -17.09
CA ALA A 358 5.63 -20.41 -17.85
C ALA A 358 4.56 -21.17 -17.05
N GLY A 359 3.49 -21.62 -17.71
CA GLY A 359 2.32 -22.24 -17.09
C GLY A 359 2.64 -23.48 -16.26
N ASP A 360 3.45 -24.39 -16.80
CA ASP A 360 3.87 -25.60 -16.07
C ASP A 360 4.67 -25.29 -14.79
N LEU A 361 5.52 -24.27 -14.82
CA LEU A 361 6.29 -23.83 -13.65
C LEU A 361 5.38 -23.20 -12.60
N PHE A 362 4.42 -22.37 -13.05
CA PHE A 362 3.40 -21.82 -12.18
C PHE A 362 2.55 -22.93 -11.55
N GLU A 363 2.08 -23.89 -12.34
CA GLU A 363 1.23 -24.99 -11.87
C GLU A 363 1.91 -25.82 -10.80
N ARG A 364 3.17 -26.23 -11.02
CA ARG A 364 3.94 -26.95 -9.99
C ARG A 364 4.12 -26.13 -8.72
N SER A 365 4.45 -24.85 -8.86
CA SER A 365 4.63 -23.93 -7.73
C SER A 365 3.34 -23.78 -6.95
N ALA A 366 2.23 -23.50 -7.64
CA ALA A 366 0.92 -23.35 -7.04
C ALA A 366 0.44 -24.65 -6.40
N SER A 367 0.67 -25.80 -7.05
CA SER A 367 0.30 -27.10 -6.51
C SER A 367 1.02 -27.42 -5.21
N ARG A 368 2.30 -27.05 -5.13
CA ARG A 368 3.13 -27.28 -3.94
C ARG A 368 2.78 -26.34 -2.79
N LEU A 369 2.50 -25.08 -3.11
CA LEU A 369 2.23 -24.05 -2.12
C LEU A 369 0.79 -24.16 -1.60
N TYR A 370 -0.18 -24.23 -2.50
CA TYR A 370 -1.60 -24.03 -2.17
C TYR A 370 -2.42 -25.33 -2.21
N GLY A 371 -1.83 -26.44 -2.66
CA GLY A 371 -2.51 -27.72 -2.84
C GLY A 371 -2.97 -27.94 -4.28
N LYS A 372 -3.76 -28.99 -4.53
CA LYS A 372 -4.10 -29.48 -5.88
C LYS A 372 -4.56 -28.35 -6.83
N THR A 373 -3.95 -28.31 -8.02
CA THR A 373 -4.32 -27.41 -9.11
C THR A 373 -5.31 -28.07 -10.09
N GLU A 374 -6.07 -27.22 -10.77
CA GLU A 374 -6.91 -27.60 -11.91
C GLU A 374 -6.59 -26.67 -13.09
N ARG A 375 -6.06 -27.25 -14.16
CA ARG A 375 -5.81 -26.53 -15.42
C ARG A 375 -6.92 -26.83 -16.42
N ARG A 376 -7.43 -25.78 -17.07
CA ARG A 376 -8.52 -25.89 -18.05
C ARG A 376 -8.44 -24.80 -19.11
N ALA A 377 -9.03 -25.07 -20.27
CA ALA A 377 -9.23 -24.05 -21.29
C ALA A 377 -10.10 -22.90 -20.76
N ASN A 378 -9.74 -21.68 -21.10
CA ASN A 378 -10.54 -20.50 -20.80
C ASN A 378 -11.77 -20.47 -21.72
N LYS A 379 -12.89 -21.02 -21.25
CA LYS A 379 -14.16 -21.04 -22.00
C LYS A 379 -15.01 -19.78 -21.77
N GLY A 380 -14.53 -18.83 -20.97
CA GLY A 380 -15.26 -17.62 -20.63
C GLY A 380 -15.21 -16.60 -21.76
N SER A 381 -16.37 -16.04 -22.12
CA SER A 381 -16.52 -14.99 -23.15
C SER A 381 -15.99 -13.61 -22.74
N GLY A 382 -15.17 -13.53 -21.69
CA GLY A 382 -14.87 -12.30 -20.95
C GLY A 382 -13.47 -11.73 -21.16
N TYR A 383 -12.53 -12.53 -21.69
CA TYR A 383 -11.10 -12.24 -21.60
C TYR A 383 -10.37 -12.50 -22.92
N ALA A 384 -10.22 -11.47 -23.75
CA ALA A 384 -9.46 -11.56 -25.01
C ALA A 384 -7.98 -11.91 -24.74
N GLY A 385 -7.39 -12.76 -25.59
CA GLY A 385 -5.98 -13.16 -25.52
C GLY A 385 -5.63 -14.26 -24.51
N PHE A 386 -6.50 -14.57 -23.55
CA PHE A 386 -6.26 -15.64 -22.56
C PHE A 386 -6.83 -16.98 -23.03
N THR A 387 -5.99 -18.01 -23.13
CA THR A 387 -6.36 -19.34 -23.67
C THR A 387 -6.63 -20.38 -22.59
N SER A 388 -6.00 -20.25 -21.42
CA SER A 388 -6.13 -21.23 -20.35
C SER A 388 -6.09 -20.60 -18.95
N ILE A 389 -6.55 -21.37 -17.97
CA ILE A 389 -6.64 -21.00 -16.56
C ILE A 389 -6.04 -22.13 -15.73
N ILE A 390 -5.22 -21.77 -14.75
CA ILE A 390 -4.79 -22.65 -13.65
C ILE A 390 -5.43 -22.14 -12.38
N ALA A 391 -6.22 -22.97 -11.69
CA ALA A 391 -6.89 -22.60 -10.46
C ALA A 391 -6.53 -23.52 -9.29
N VAL A 392 -6.51 -22.96 -8.09
CA VAL A 392 -6.45 -23.67 -6.81
C VAL A 392 -7.63 -23.21 -5.98
N ASN A 393 -8.46 -24.15 -5.53
CA ASN A 393 -9.64 -23.89 -4.70
C ASN A 393 -10.53 -22.76 -5.28
N GLU A 394 -10.84 -22.75 -6.57
CA GLU A 394 -11.45 -21.60 -7.30
C GLU A 394 -12.71 -20.99 -6.66
N MET A 395 -13.43 -21.73 -5.80
CA MET A 395 -14.60 -21.25 -5.05
C MET A 395 -14.44 -21.35 -3.52
N GLY A 396 -13.25 -21.72 -3.03
CA GLY A 396 -12.98 -21.99 -1.63
C GLY A 396 -12.84 -20.74 -0.75
N CYS A 397 -12.76 -19.55 -1.36
CA CYS A 397 -12.49 -18.27 -0.67
C CYS A 397 -13.68 -17.32 -0.64
N SER A 398 -14.82 -17.75 -1.19
CA SER A 398 -16.07 -16.99 -1.14
C SER A 398 -17.13 -17.78 -0.40
N SER A 399 -17.84 -17.14 0.53
CA SER A 399 -19.02 -17.77 1.11
C SER A 399 -20.14 -17.82 0.08
N ILE A 400 -20.50 -19.04 -0.35
CA ILE A 400 -21.62 -19.28 -1.28
C ILE A 400 -22.81 -19.77 -0.45
N PRO A 401 -24.01 -19.18 -0.59
CA PRO A 401 -25.22 -19.67 0.06
C PRO A 401 -25.38 -21.19 -0.11
N GLY A 402 -25.49 -21.92 1.01
CA GLY A 402 -25.65 -23.38 1.01
C GLY A 402 -24.37 -24.22 1.01
N ARG A 403 -23.16 -23.64 0.86
CA ARG A 403 -21.88 -24.38 0.88
C ARG A 403 -21.09 -24.27 2.19
N GLY A 404 -21.67 -23.65 3.21
CA GLY A 404 -21.00 -23.41 4.50
C GLY A 404 -20.00 -22.26 4.42
N ARG A 405 -19.55 -21.78 5.58
CA ARG A 405 -18.66 -20.61 5.68
C ARG A 405 -17.22 -20.97 5.35
N VAL A 406 -16.55 -20.08 4.61
CA VAL A 406 -15.12 -20.22 4.29
C VAL A 406 -14.27 -20.12 5.54
N LYS A 407 -13.40 -21.10 5.80
CA LYS A 407 -12.52 -21.10 6.98
C LYS A 407 -11.43 -20.03 6.87
N SER A 408 -11.09 -19.41 8.00
CA SER A 408 -9.91 -18.55 8.09
C SER A 408 -8.65 -19.35 7.72
N GLY A 409 -7.77 -18.74 6.93
CA GLY A 409 -6.60 -19.38 6.32
C GLY A 409 -6.87 -20.05 4.98
N ALA A 410 -8.12 -20.11 4.48
CA ALA A 410 -8.39 -20.58 3.14
C ALA A 410 -7.65 -19.70 2.10
N VAL A 411 -7.00 -20.36 1.14
CA VAL A 411 -6.28 -19.71 0.04
C VAL A 411 -6.81 -20.23 -1.29
N CYS A 412 -7.02 -19.30 -2.21
CA CYS A 412 -7.45 -19.57 -3.57
C CYS A 412 -6.55 -18.80 -4.51
N ALA A 413 -6.16 -19.42 -5.60
CA ALA A 413 -5.29 -18.81 -6.58
C ALA A 413 -5.84 -19.10 -7.97
N THR A 414 -5.82 -18.09 -8.83
CA THR A 414 -6.19 -18.22 -10.24
C THR A 414 -5.13 -17.52 -11.07
N ALA A 415 -4.56 -18.23 -12.03
CA ALA A 415 -3.72 -17.66 -13.06
C ALA A 415 -4.37 -17.79 -14.43
N PHE A 416 -4.22 -16.75 -15.23
CA PHE A 416 -4.68 -16.70 -16.62
C PHE A 416 -3.47 -16.67 -17.55
N LEU A 417 -3.50 -17.49 -18.59
CA LEU A 417 -2.38 -17.72 -19.49
C LEU A 417 -2.74 -17.37 -20.93
N ASP A 418 -1.76 -16.91 -21.70
CA ASP A 418 -1.91 -16.59 -23.12
C ASP A 418 -1.73 -17.82 -24.03
N GLY A 419 -1.61 -17.62 -25.35
CA GLY A 419 -1.42 -18.70 -26.32
C GLY A 419 -0.05 -19.39 -26.27
N ASP A 420 0.94 -18.74 -25.67
CA ASP A 420 2.30 -19.25 -25.51
C ASP A 420 2.51 -19.93 -24.14
N ASP A 421 1.41 -20.15 -23.42
CA ASP A 421 1.38 -20.70 -22.07
C ASP A 421 2.15 -19.85 -21.03
N ILE A 422 2.14 -18.53 -21.20
CA ILE A 422 2.74 -17.59 -20.26
C ILE A 422 1.65 -17.00 -19.36
N VAL A 423 1.90 -16.98 -18.05
CA VAL A 423 1.02 -16.38 -17.06
C VAL A 423 0.98 -14.85 -17.23
N ARG A 424 -0.16 -14.30 -17.60
CA ARG A 424 -0.36 -12.84 -17.80
C ARG A 424 -1.15 -12.17 -16.70
N SER A 425 -1.90 -12.93 -15.91
CA SER A 425 -2.57 -12.41 -14.72
C SER A 425 -2.62 -13.44 -13.62
N ILE A 426 -2.47 -13.00 -12.38
CA ILE A 426 -2.53 -13.82 -11.17
C ILE A 426 -3.48 -13.11 -10.21
N ARG A 427 -4.41 -13.87 -9.63
CA ARG A 427 -5.26 -13.44 -8.53
C ARG A 427 -5.10 -14.43 -7.38
N ILE A 428 -4.75 -13.93 -6.20
CA ILE A 428 -4.64 -14.72 -4.97
C ILE A 428 -5.61 -14.14 -3.95
N GLU A 429 -6.40 -15.01 -3.35
CA GLU A 429 -7.34 -14.66 -2.30
C GLU A 429 -6.98 -15.43 -1.04
N ARG A 430 -7.00 -14.74 0.10
CA ARG A 430 -6.86 -15.37 1.40
C ARG A 430 -7.89 -14.81 2.37
N VAL A 431 -8.52 -15.71 3.11
CA VAL A 431 -9.48 -15.33 4.16
C VAL A 431 -8.76 -15.22 5.48
N PHE A 432 -8.81 -14.05 6.08
CA PHE A 432 -8.27 -13.75 7.40
C PHE A 432 -9.41 -13.68 8.44
N PRO A 433 -9.10 -13.88 9.73
CA PRO A 433 -9.92 -13.26 10.78
C PRO A 433 -9.91 -11.73 10.60
N PHE A 434 -10.63 -11.00 11.44
CA PHE A 434 -10.68 -9.55 11.32
C PHE A 434 -9.26 -8.91 11.30
N ILE A 435 -8.98 -8.17 10.24
CA ILE A 435 -7.82 -7.29 10.07
C ILE A 435 -8.40 -5.91 9.75
N ASP A 436 -7.95 -4.89 10.46
CA ASP A 436 -8.37 -3.52 10.16
C ASP A 436 -7.76 -3.01 8.84
N GLY A 437 -8.47 -2.09 8.18
CA GLY A 437 -8.03 -1.55 6.89
C GLY A 437 -6.66 -0.84 6.97
N GLU A 438 -6.30 -0.30 8.13
CA GLU A 438 -5.04 0.43 8.33
C GLU A 438 -3.83 -0.51 8.39
N ALA A 439 -3.94 -1.65 9.08
CA ALA A 439 -2.94 -2.71 9.07
C ALA A 439 -2.77 -3.27 7.65
N PHE A 440 -3.88 -3.49 6.94
CA PHE A 440 -3.86 -3.91 5.55
C PHE A 440 -3.08 -2.93 4.66
N ARG A 441 -3.38 -1.64 4.82
CA ARG A 441 -2.75 -0.55 4.09
C ARG A 441 -1.26 -0.43 4.37
N LYS A 442 -0.87 -0.38 5.65
CA LYS A 442 0.53 -0.24 6.08
C LYS A 442 1.41 -1.34 5.53
N VAL A 443 0.97 -2.60 5.64
CA VAL A 443 1.71 -3.76 5.14
C VAL A 443 1.93 -3.67 3.63
N LEU A 444 0.90 -3.29 2.88
CA LEU A 444 1.01 -3.21 1.43
C LEU A 444 1.84 -2.03 0.95
N VAL A 445 1.73 -0.87 1.61
CA VAL A 445 2.56 0.30 1.31
C VAL A 445 4.03 0.04 1.63
N GLN A 446 4.29 -0.66 2.74
CA GLN A 446 5.65 -1.09 3.09
C GLN A 446 6.24 -2.03 2.03
N ARG A 447 5.42 -2.92 1.44
CA ARG A 447 5.86 -3.85 0.41
C ARG A 447 6.04 -3.20 -0.96
N TYR A 448 4.99 -2.56 -1.45
CA TYR A 448 4.84 -2.16 -2.85
C TYR A 448 5.08 -0.66 -3.07
N GLY A 449 5.33 0.09 -2.00
CA GLY A 449 5.56 1.53 -2.03
C GLY A 449 4.25 2.34 -2.01
N PRO A 450 4.34 3.66 -2.31
CA PRO A 450 3.20 4.56 -2.30
C PRO A 450 2.09 4.11 -3.25
N VAL A 451 0.85 4.22 -2.78
CA VAL A 451 -0.35 3.83 -3.53
C VAL A 451 -0.60 4.83 -4.67
N ALA A 452 -0.85 4.34 -5.88
CA ALA A 452 -1.20 5.17 -7.03
C ALA A 452 -2.69 5.57 -7.03
N ASP A 453 -3.56 4.64 -6.66
CA ASP A 453 -5.00 4.89 -6.50
C ASP A 453 -5.59 4.05 -5.37
N ALA A 454 -6.60 4.58 -4.69
CA ALA A 454 -7.41 3.76 -3.79
C ALA A 454 -8.87 4.15 -3.84
N ALA A 455 -9.71 3.14 -3.69
CA ALA A 455 -11.16 3.29 -3.72
C ALA A 455 -11.81 2.58 -2.53
N GLN A 456 -12.78 3.24 -1.92
CA GLN A 456 -13.74 2.66 -0.97
C GLN A 456 -15.08 2.52 -1.69
N ARG A 457 -15.37 1.34 -2.26
CA ARG A 457 -16.69 1.03 -2.86
C ARG A 457 -17.40 -0.07 -2.07
N THR A 458 -17.15 -1.33 -2.43
CA THR A 458 -17.64 -2.54 -1.74
C THR A 458 -16.58 -3.15 -0.82
N GLY A 459 -15.47 -2.44 -0.65
CA GLY A 459 -14.26 -2.84 0.06
C GLY A 459 -13.21 -1.74 -0.07
N TYR A 460 -12.11 -1.88 0.64
CA TYR A 460 -10.97 -0.97 0.58
C TYR A 460 -9.95 -1.51 -0.43
N THR A 461 -9.79 -0.83 -1.57
CA THR A 461 -8.89 -1.25 -2.65
C THR A 461 -7.72 -0.29 -2.76
N LEU A 462 -6.51 -0.83 -2.85
CA LEU A 462 -5.26 -0.13 -3.13
C LEU A 462 -4.71 -0.59 -4.49
N ALA A 463 -4.07 0.31 -5.22
CA ALA A 463 -3.59 0.04 -6.57
C ALA A 463 -2.22 0.66 -6.84
N TRP A 464 -1.38 -0.04 -7.62
CA TRP A 464 -0.03 0.37 -8.01
C TRP A 464 0.23 0.08 -9.48
N GLY A 465 1.14 0.85 -10.07
CA GLY A 465 1.56 0.69 -11.46
C GLY A 465 0.59 1.30 -12.46
N PRO A 466 0.86 1.12 -13.77
CA PRO A 466 0.07 1.73 -14.84
C PRO A 466 -1.36 1.20 -14.84
N VAL A 467 -2.30 2.07 -15.23
CA VAL A 467 -3.69 1.70 -15.47
C VAL A 467 -3.74 0.86 -16.75
N THR A 468 -4.29 -0.34 -16.63
CA THR A 468 -4.66 -1.19 -17.76
C THR A 468 -6.08 -0.82 -18.17
N ASP A 469 -6.28 -0.50 -19.45
CA ASP A 469 -7.63 -0.46 -20.01
C ASP A 469 -8.12 -1.89 -20.17
N SER A 470 -8.59 -2.43 -19.05
CA SER A 470 -9.02 -3.81 -18.98
C SER A 470 -10.38 -4.00 -19.64
N THR A 471 -11.04 -2.98 -20.20
CA THR A 471 -12.35 -3.14 -20.85
C THR A 471 -12.32 -4.12 -22.03
N THR A 472 -11.16 -4.27 -22.68
CA THR A 472 -10.91 -5.24 -23.77
C THR A 472 -10.53 -6.63 -23.26
N ALA A 473 -9.74 -6.72 -22.19
CA ALA A 473 -9.27 -7.97 -21.60
C ALA A 473 -10.19 -8.52 -20.49
N TYR A 474 -11.12 -7.73 -19.98
CA TYR A 474 -12.05 -7.99 -18.88
C TYR A 474 -13.34 -7.19 -19.16
N LEU A 475 -14.22 -7.73 -19.99
CA LEU A 475 -15.42 -7.06 -20.52
C LEU A 475 -16.40 -6.47 -19.48
N ARG A 476 -16.16 -6.63 -18.17
CA ARG A 476 -17.05 -6.19 -17.08
C ARG A 476 -16.39 -5.47 -15.91
N SER A 477 -15.06 -5.31 -15.87
CA SER A 477 -14.39 -4.88 -14.63
C SER A 477 -13.85 -3.44 -14.64
N GLY A 478 -13.88 -2.74 -15.77
CA GLY A 478 -13.41 -1.34 -15.86
C GLY A 478 -11.88 -1.23 -15.75
N PRO A 479 -11.30 -0.03 -15.80
CA PRO A 479 -9.85 0.14 -15.72
C PRO A 479 -9.32 -0.33 -14.36
N HIS A 480 -8.18 -1.02 -14.38
CA HIS A 480 -7.47 -1.51 -13.18
C HIS A 480 -5.97 -1.26 -13.32
N ASN A 481 -5.28 -0.92 -12.23
CA ASN A 481 -3.82 -0.85 -12.27
C ASN A 481 -3.20 -2.25 -12.37
N ALA A 482 -1.93 -2.30 -12.79
CA ALA A 482 -1.15 -3.52 -12.94
C ALA A 482 -1.14 -4.39 -11.67
N LEU A 483 -1.06 -3.77 -10.49
CA LEU A 483 -1.22 -4.43 -9.20
C LEU A 483 -2.40 -3.81 -8.45
N THR A 484 -3.31 -4.64 -7.97
CA THR A 484 -4.38 -4.23 -7.06
C THR A 484 -4.43 -5.14 -5.84
N ALA A 485 -4.82 -4.56 -4.72
CA ALA A 485 -5.08 -5.26 -3.48
C ALA A 485 -6.43 -4.81 -2.93
N THR A 486 -7.33 -5.75 -2.67
CA THR A 486 -8.66 -5.47 -2.14
C THR A 486 -8.84 -6.12 -0.78
N TRP A 487 -9.30 -5.34 0.17
CA TRP A 487 -9.81 -5.75 1.46
C TRP A 487 -11.34 -5.71 1.39
N SER A 488 -12.00 -6.83 1.65
CA SER A 488 -13.47 -6.91 1.65
C SER A 488 -13.95 -7.80 2.77
N GLU A 489 -15.08 -7.46 3.37
CA GLU A 489 -15.78 -8.37 4.26
C GLU A 489 -16.40 -9.49 3.42
N ASP A 490 -16.28 -10.73 3.87
CA ASP A 490 -16.97 -11.87 3.24
C ASP A 490 -18.46 -11.75 3.54
N GLU A 491 -19.21 -11.22 2.58
CA GLU A 491 -20.65 -10.94 2.68
C GLU A 491 -21.49 -12.22 2.60
N ASP A 492 -21.40 -13.09 3.60
CA ASP A 492 -22.48 -14.04 3.86
C ASP A 492 -23.63 -13.25 4.50
N MET A 493 -24.75 -13.06 3.79
CA MET A 493 -25.95 -12.39 4.36
C MET A 493 -26.42 -13.05 5.67
N MET A 494 -26.13 -14.34 5.89
CA MET A 494 -26.45 -15.08 7.12
C MET A 494 -25.45 -14.80 8.27
N SER A 495 -24.41 -14.00 8.03
CA SER A 495 -23.43 -13.60 9.06
C SER A 495 -23.86 -12.34 9.83
N ARG A 496 -24.61 -11.43 9.19
CA ARG A 496 -25.09 -10.19 9.83
C ARG A 496 -26.07 -10.45 10.98
N SER A 497 -26.69 -11.62 11.04
CA SER A 497 -27.67 -11.99 12.07
C SER A 497 -27.11 -12.75 13.28
N LEU A 498 -25.80 -13.09 13.32
CA LEU A 498 -25.28 -14.10 14.29
C LEU A 498 -24.04 -13.69 15.12
N ASN A 499 -23.74 -12.40 15.32
CA ASN A 499 -22.63 -11.92 16.17
C ASN A 499 -21.23 -12.53 15.84
N ALA A 500 -21.05 -13.08 14.64
CA ALA A 500 -19.77 -13.63 14.24
C ALA A 500 -18.85 -12.48 13.79
N ALA A 501 -17.60 -12.47 14.26
CA ALA A 501 -16.62 -11.50 13.78
C ALA A 501 -16.51 -11.58 12.24
N PRO A 502 -16.52 -10.42 11.54
CA PRO A 502 -16.42 -10.42 10.09
C PRO A 502 -15.10 -11.07 9.67
N ARG A 503 -15.19 -11.92 8.66
CA ARG A 503 -14.02 -12.48 7.99
C ARG A 503 -13.63 -11.55 6.87
N ILE A 504 -12.35 -11.28 6.77
CA ILE A 504 -11.82 -10.40 5.75
C ILE A 504 -11.23 -11.26 4.66
N ARG A 505 -11.75 -11.11 3.44
CA ARG A 505 -11.10 -11.62 2.24
C ARG A 505 -10.17 -10.55 1.72
N VAL A 506 -8.89 -10.88 1.70
CA VAL A 506 -7.85 -10.09 1.03
C VAL A 506 -7.59 -10.72 -0.33
N THR A 507 -7.71 -9.91 -1.38
CA THR A 507 -7.42 -10.30 -2.76
C THR A 507 -6.21 -9.50 -3.24
N LEU A 508 -5.18 -10.17 -3.72
CA LEU A 508 -4.06 -9.56 -4.43
C LEU A 508 -4.15 -9.97 -5.90
N GLN A 509 -4.07 -9.01 -6.81
CA GLN A 509 -4.13 -9.27 -8.24
C GLN A 509 -2.99 -8.55 -8.96
N LEU A 510 -2.19 -9.30 -9.70
CA LEU A 510 -1.10 -8.79 -10.53
C LEU A 510 -1.37 -9.13 -11.98
N THR A 511 -1.17 -8.17 -12.86
CA THR A 511 -1.49 -8.28 -14.29
C THR A 511 -0.38 -7.66 -15.13
N ASP A 512 -0.02 -8.34 -16.22
CA ASP A 512 0.93 -7.85 -17.22
C ASP A 512 0.30 -6.71 -18.04
N ALA A 513 0.46 -5.49 -17.52
CA ALA A 513 -0.15 -4.29 -18.10
C ALA A 513 0.33 -4.00 -19.52
N THR A 514 1.59 -4.29 -19.83
CA THR A 514 2.16 -4.09 -21.16
C THR A 514 1.55 -5.05 -22.17
N TRP A 515 1.42 -6.33 -21.80
CA TRP A 515 0.77 -7.31 -22.65
C TRP A 515 -0.72 -6.98 -22.86
N ILE A 516 -1.46 -6.61 -21.80
CA ILE A 516 -2.87 -6.22 -21.95
C ILE A 516 -3.03 -5.01 -22.88
N ALA A 517 -2.21 -3.99 -22.72
CA ALA A 517 -2.26 -2.80 -23.58
C ALA A 517 -1.92 -3.10 -25.05
N ALA A 518 -1.20 -4.20 -25.32
CA ALA A 518 -0.93 -4.67 -26.67
C ALA A 518 -2.10 -5.47 -27.26
N GLN A 519 -2.91 -6.15 -26.44
CA GLN A 519 -4.12 -6.84 -26.88
C GLN A 519 -5.31 -5.91 -27.14
N SER A 520 -5.29 -4.70 -26.55
CA SER A 520 -6.34 -3.69 -26.70
C SER A 520 -6.21 -2.82 -27.96
N ARG A 521 -5.11 -2.96 -28.71
CA ARG A 521 -4.83 -2.27 -29.97
C ARG A 521 -5.20 -3.17 -31.13
#